data_AF-T1HXZ5-F1
#
_entry.id   AF-T1HXZ5-F1
#
_cell.length_a   1.000
_cell.length_b   1.000
_cell.length_c   1.000
_cell.angle_alpha   90.00
_cell.angle_beta   90.00
_cell.angle_gamma   90.00
#
_symmetry.space_group_name_H-M   'P 1'
#
loop_
_entity.id
_entity.type
_entity.pdbx_description
1 polymer ?
#
loop_
_entity_poly.entity_id
_entity_poly.type
_entity_poly.pdbx_seq_one_letter_code
_entity_poly.pdbx_strand_id
1 'polypeptide(L)' 'MFWSKEYLPSNSPDLNPLDYYVWSLVERDIKKSRHPNVASLKAAIEAAFADKDRDTSKCACTCFSPRMEAVIQGSGGSIV' A
#
# COMPACT_ATOMS: atom_id res chain seq x y z
N MET A 1 -9.31 -3.30 15.55
CA MET A 1 -8.98 -4.75 15.46
C MET A 1 -7.59 -4.87 14.87
N PHE A 2 -6.66 -5.55 15.54
CA PHE A 2 -5.29 -5.73 15.07
C PHE A 2 -5.17 -7.13 14.45
N TRP A 3 -4.72 -7.21 13.20
CA TRP A 3 -4.55 -8.46 12.47
C TRP A 3 -3.06 -8.79 12.43
N SER A 4 -2.67 -9.94 12.99
CA SER A 4 -1.31 -10.46 12.85
C SER A 4 -1.00 -10.71 11.37
N LYS A 5 0.28 -10.56 10.99
CA LYS A 5 0.77 -10.88 9.65
C LYS A 5 0.44 -12.33 9.23
N GLU A 6 0.30 -13.22 10.20
CA GLU A 6 -0.06 -14.63 9.99
C GLU A 6 -1.45 -14.82 9.39
N TYR A 7 -2.34 -13.83 9.51
CA TYR A 7 -3.69 -13.89 8.94
C TYR A 7 -3.78 -13.34 7.52
N LEU A 8 -2.71 -12.72 6.99
CA LEU A 8 -2.68 -12.31 5.59
C LEU A 8 -2.48 -13.56 4.71
N PRO A 9 -3.36 -13.80 3.74
CA PRO A 9 -3.17 -14.89 2.81
C PRO A 9 -1.88 -14.68 2.01
N SER A 10 -1.26 -15.79 1.59
CA SER A 10 -0.07 -15.73 0.73
C SER A 10 -0.44 -15.10 -0.61
N ASN A 11 0.48 -14.29 -1.16
CA ASN A 11 0.29 -13.59 -2.44
C ASN A 11 -0.93 -12.66 -2.52
N SER A 12 -1.32 -12.01 -1.42
CA SER A 12 -2.43 -11.04 -1.39
C SER A 12 -1.97 -9.58 -1.20
N PRO A 13 -1.32 -8.96 -2.21
CA PRO A 13 -0.91 -7.55 -2.14
C PRO A 13 -2.13 -6.61 -2.08
N ASP A 14 -3.27 -7.05 -2.60
CA ASP A 14 -4.57 -6.37 -2.57
C ASP A 14 -5.14 -6.21 -1.15
N LEU A 15 -4.63 -6.99 -0.18
CA LEU A 15 -4.99 -6.91 1.22
C LEU A 15 -3.93 -6.24 2.10
N ASN A 16 -2.72 -5.97 1.60
CA ASN A 16 -1.70 -5.26 2.38
C ASN A 16 -1.86 -3.74 2.21
N PRO A 17 -2.24 -2.98 3.26
CA PRO A 17 -2.44 -1.53 3.17
C PRO A 17 -1.18 -0.76 2.73
N LEU A 18 0.00 -1.32 3.02
CA LEU A 18 1.25 -0.75 2.54
C LEU A 18 1.36 -0.87 1.02
N ASP A 19 0.98 -2.01 0.43
CA ASP A 19 1.15 -2.27 -1.00
C ASP A 19 0.03 -1.61 -1.83
N TYR A 20 -1.23 -1.82 -1.48
CA TYR A 20 -2.34 -1.32 -2.32
C TYR A 20 -2.60 0.18 -2.18
N TYR A 21 -2.14 0.82 -1.10
CA TYR A 21 -2.43 2.24 -0.84
C TYR A 21 -1.18 3.08 -0.68
N VAL A 22 -0.39 2.84 0.38
CA VAL A 22 0.74 3.71 0.72
C VAL A 22 1.78 3.70 -0.39
N TRP A 23 2.17 2.51 -0.86
CA TRP A 23 3.12 2.35 -1.95
C TRP A 23 2.59 2.93 -3.25
N SER A 24 1.31 2.73 -3.57
CA SER A 24 0.68 3.33 -4.76
C SER A 24 0.75 4.86 -4.76
N LEU A 25 0.58 5.50 -3.60
CA LEU A 25 0.72 6.96 -3.46
C LEU A 25 2.18 7.41 -3.59
N VAL A 26 3.09 6.72 -2.91
CA VAL A 26 4.53 7.00 -2.94
C VAL A 26 5.07 6.83 -4.36
N GLU A 27 4.73 5.73 -5.03
CA GLU A 27 5.11 5.45 -6.41
C GLU A 27 4.60 6.53 -7.36
N ARG A 28 3.34 6.96 -7.21
CA ARG A 28 2.77 8.06 -8.00
C ARG A 28 3.55 9.36 -7.84
N ASP A 29 4.03 9.66 -6.64
CA ASP A 29 4.78 10.90 -6.38
C ASP A 29 6.21 10.83 -6.90
N ILE A 30 6.90 9.70 -6.71
CA ILE A 30 8.27 9.48 -7.21
C ILE A 30 8.30 9.50 -8.74
N LYS A 31 7.29 8.94 -9.41
CA LYS A 31 7.21 8.88 -10.88
C LYS A 31 7.03 10.25 -11.54
N LYS A 32 6.74 11.31 -10.79
CA LYS A 32 6.65 12.69 -11.33
C LYS A 32 8.01 13.24 -11.79
N SER A 33 9.11 12.68 -11.29
CA SER A 33 10.46 13.10 -11.63
C SER A 33 11.32 11.91 -12.07
N ARG A 34 12.31 12.20 -12.92
CA ARG A 34 13.30 11.20 -13.33
C ARG A 34 14.43 11.16 -12.30
N HIS A 35 14.76 9.96 -11.85
CA HIS A 35 15.86 9.72 -10.90
C HIS A 35 17.09 9.26 -11.68
N PRO A 36 18.23 9.99 -11.63
CA PRO A 36 19.41 9.68 -12.45
C PRO A 36 20.16 8.44 -11.97
N ASN A 37 19.96 8.01 -10.72
CA ASN A 37 20.60 6.84 -10.15
C ASN A 37 19.78 6.27 -8.98
N VAL A 38 20.17 5.08 -8.51
CA VAL A 38 19.50 4.36 -7.42
C VAL A 38 19.53 5.14 -6.10
N ALA A 39 20.60 5.90 -5.81
CA ALA A 39 20.69 6.69 -4.58
C ALA A 39 19.66 7.82 -4.56
N SER A 40 19.49 8.53 -5.69
CA SER A 40 18.46 9.55 -5.87
C SER A 40 17.05 8.95 -5.74
N LEU A 41 16.82 7.77 -6.33
CA LEU A 41 15.54 7.08 -6.21
C LEU A 41 15.24 6.70 -4.76
N LYS A 42 16.23 6.13 -4.05
CA LYS A 42 16.09 5.76 -2.64
C LYS A 42 15.77 6.97 -1.77
N ALA A 43 16.49 8.07 -1.94
CA ALA A 43 16.23 9.31 -1.21
C ALA A 43 14.83 9.87 -1.50
N ALA A 44 14.38 9.80 -2.75
CA ALA A 44 13.02 10.21 -3.13
C ALA A 44 11.94 9.33 -2.49
N ILE A 45 12.17 8.00 -2.41
CA ILE A 45 11.27 7.07 -1.71
C ILE A 45 11.19 7.44 -0.23
N GLU A 46 12.33 7.57 0.45
CA GLU A 46 12.38 7.90 1.88
C GLU A 46 11.69 9.23 2.19
N ALA A 47 11.93 10.26 1.37
CA ALA A 47 11.27 11.56 1.51
C ALA A 47 9.75 11.47 1.27
N ALA A 48 9.32 10.76 0.21
CA ALA A 48 7.90 10.60 -0.10
C ALA A 48 7.15 9.82 0.99
N PHE A 49 7.80 8.84 1.64
CA PHE A 49 7.25 8.15 2.79
C PHE A 49 7.16 9.05 4.03
N ALA A 50 8.20 9.84 4.31
CA ALA A 50 8.22 10.76 5.45
C ALA A 50 7.18 11.90 5.34
N ASP A 51 6.85 12.30 4.10
CA ASP A 51 5.82 13.29 3.80
C ASP A 51 4.38 12.77 4.02
N LYS A 52 4.16 11.45 4.05
CA LYS A 52 2.80 10.91 4.26
C LYS A 52 2.32 11.17 5.67
N ASP A 53 1.30 12.01 5.77
CA ASP A 53 0.61 12.28 7.01
C ASP A 53 -0.12 11.05 7.56
N ARG A 54 -0.35 11.05 8.89
CA ARG A 54 -1.11 10.03 9.62
C ARG A 54 -2.48 9.75 9.00
N ASP A 55 -3.13 10.74 8.41
CA ASP A 55 -4.43 10.56 7.76
C ASP A 55 -4.34 9.61 6.55
N THR A 56 -3.21 9.58 5.84
CA THR A 56 -2.95 8.59 4.78
C THR A 56 -3.01 7.17 5.34
N SER A 57 -2.38 6.94 6.50
CA SER A 57 -2.38 5.65 7.17
C SER A 57 -3.77 5.26 7.68
N LYS A 58 -4.55 6.24 8.18
CA LYS A 58 -5.95 6.00 8.58
C LYS A 58 -6.79 5.57 7.37
N CYS A 59 -6.69 6.29 6.25
CA CYS A 59 -7.40 5.96 5.02
C CYS A 59 -7.05 4.54 4.54
N ALA A 60 -5.76 4.19 4.53
CA ALA A 60 -5.31 2.84 4.17
C ALA A 60 -6.00 1.77 5.03
N CYS A 61 -6.01 1.96 6.36
CA CYS A 61 -6.67 1.05 7.30
C CYS A 61 -8.19 0.98 7.10
N THR A 62 -8.87 2.10 6.82
CA THR A 62 -10.32 2.10 6.58
C THR A 62 -10.70 1.39 5.27
N CYS A 63 -9.82 1.40 4.28
CA CYS A 63 -10.02 0.71 3.01
C CYS A 63 -9.80 -0.81 3.11
N PHE A 64 -9.26 -1.32 4.21
CA PHE A 64 -8.97 -2.74 4.38
C PHE A 64 -10.25 -3.59 4.47
N SER A 65 -11.22 -3.19 5.30
CA SER A 65 -12.47 -3.93 5.47
C SER A 65 -13.23 -4.17 4.16
N PRO A 66 -13.54 -3.13 3.34
CA PRO A 66 -14.25 -3.36 2.07
C PRO A 66 -13.44 -4.20 1.08
N ARG A 67 -12.11 -4.15 1.12
CA ARG A 67 -11.24 -5.02 0.30
C ARG A 67 -11.31 -6.48 0.74
N MET A 68 -11.29 -6.74 2.05
CA MET A 68 -11.47 -8.08 2.58
C MET A 68 -12.83 -8.67 2.18
N GLU A 69 -13.90 -7.87 2.28
CA GLU A 69 -15.24 -8.29 1.84
C GLU A 69 -15.26 -8.64 0.35
N ALA A 70 -14.58 -7.87 -0.50
CA ALA A 70 -14.46 -8.17 -1.93
C ALA A 70 -13.72 -9.49 -2.18
N VAL A 71 -12.65 -9.80 -1.44
CA VAL A 71 -11.95 -11.11 -1.54
C VAL A 71 -12.87 -12.24 -1.11
N ILE A 72 -13.66 -12.06 -0.05
CA ILE A 72 -14.63 -13.08 0.41
C ILE A 72 -15.69 -13.33 -0.66
N GLN A 73 -16.24 -12.26 -1.26
CA GLN A 73 -17.21 -12.38 -2.36
C GLN A 73 -16.60 -13.05 -3.60
N GLY A 74 -15.32 -12.78 -3.88
CA GLY A 74 -14.53 -13.42 -4.92
C GLY A 74 -14.08 -14.84 -4.59
N SER A 75 -14.52 -15.43 -3.46
CA SER A 75 -14.11 -16.77 -3.01
C SER A 75 -12.58 -16.93 -2.89
N GLY A 76 -11.90 -15.88 -2.44
CA GLY A 76 -10.43 -15.84 -2.33
C GLY A 76 -9.71 -15.40 -3.61
N GLY A 77 -10.45 -15.05 -4.67
CA GLY A 77 -9.91 -14.40 -5.86
C GLY A 77 -9.37 -13.01 -5.56
N SER A 78 -8.43 -12.54 -6.39
CA SER A 78 -7.88 -11.19 -6.24
C SER A 78 -8.89 -10.13 -6.71
N ILE A 79 -8.86 -8.97 -6.07
CA ILE A 79 -9.81 -7.86 -6.28
C ILE A 79 -9.57 -7.11 -7.62
N VAL A 80 -8.47 -7.40 -8.33
CA VAL A 80 -7.98 -6.61 -9.49
C VAL A 80 -9.00 -6.50 -10.63
#